data_AF-A0A954WAU4-F1
#
_entry.id   AF-A0A954WAU4-F1
#
_cell.length_a   1.000
_cell.length_b   1.000
_cell.length_c   1.000
_cell.angle_alpha   90.00
_cell.angle_beta   90.00
_cell.angle_gamma   90.00
#
_symmetry.space_group_name_H-M   'P 1'
#
loop_
_entity.id
_entity.type
_entity.pdbx_description
1 polymer ?
#
loop_
_entity_poly.entity_id
_entity_poly.type
_entity_poly.pdbx_seq_one_letter_code
_entity_poly.pdbx_strand_id
1 'polypeptide(L)'
;TTPEPSQSQAGRQLFVELNCVQCHARGADPGLAASLPELVKRHGELESWLPAMTPPSLNSVGDKLRDEALIAAVRREKNHRPYLLARMPRFPLNESQLAQLVDYFVAEDRIPDTGDLPPNVVVQSNHAAELDDAVTRVAGARLVTPDGFGCTSCHRVGKVEPPPGPLAARGPTLSMLGQRIRRPWYDRWVRNPARIVPRMEMPSVQLPVHGVLNDDLPTQLAAVWQVLNQPGFEPPAPNALRVARRSGVRERGEPALLLTDVLRVGETRQLKPALIGLPNRHNVLIDLEAGRMVDWWLGDAARQRTEGKTWFWEVGGTSIGALQPAEHELSLRDAAGRRWQPIQVGQFVTELDDWQHQPDGGIAFSHRMTFSPEPDSESTVTLLVRQTISPIWSDSAGASQSQLDSD
;
A
#
# COMPACT_ATOMS: atom_id res chain seq x y z
N THR A 1 -40.35 25.90 34.23
CA THR A 1 -39.91 25.32 32.95
C THR A 1 -38.52 24.78 33.14
N THR A 2 -38.37 23.46 33.18
CA THR A 2 -37.05 22.81 33.18
C THR A 2 -36.35 23.17 31.87
N PRO A 3 -35.08 23.63 31.89
CA PRO A 3 -34.36 23.94 30.66
C PRO A 3 -34.22 22.66 29.83
N GLU A 4 -34.43 22.77 28.51
CA GLU A 4 -34.17 21.64 27.61
C GLU A 4 -32.68 21.24 27.71
N PRO A 5 -32.39 19.93 27.80
CA PRO A 5 -31.01 19.47 27.81
C PRO A 5 -30.32 19.87 26.49
N SER A 6 -29.03 20.20 26.58
CA SER A 6 -28.21 20.37 25.38
C SER A 6 -28.26 19.10 24.51
N GLN A 7 -28.07 19.22 23.20
CA GLN A 7 -28.14 18.06 22.28
C GLN A 7 -27.21 16.91 22.70
N SER A 8 -26.02 17.22 23.24
CA SER A 8 -25.10 16.22 23.81
C SER A 8 -25.66 15.51 25.05
N GLN A 9 -26.37 16.21 25.94
CA GLN A 9 -27.02 15.60 27.11
C GLN A 9 -28.18 14.67 26.70
N ALA A 10 -28.97 15.08 25.70
CA ALA A 10 -30.01 14.21 25.12
C ALA A 10 -29.41 12.94 24.50
N GLY A 11 -28.29 13.09 23.78
CA GLY A 11 -27.53 11.95 23.23
C GLY A 11 -26.99 11.01 24.31
N ARG A 12 -26.47 11.55 25.41
CA ARG A 12 -26.01 10.76 26.56
C ARG A 12 -27.17 9.98 27.20
N GLN A 13 -28.32 10.60 27.35
CA GLN A 13 -29.51 9.92 27.88
C GLN A 13 -29.94 8.78 26.96
N LEU A 14 -30.01 9.03 25.65
CA LEU A 14 -30.33 8.00 24.66
C LEU A 14 -29.33 6.84 24.69
N PHE A 15 -28.03 7.10 24.81
CA PHE A 15 -26.99 6.08 24.94
C PHE A 15 -27.22 5.13 26.13
N VAL A 16 -27.73 5.67 27.25
CA VAL A 16 -28.09 4.88 28.44
C VAL A 16 -29.41 4.14 28.24
N GLU A 17 -30.44 4.80 27.71
CA GLU A 17 -31.77 4.21 27.46
C GLU A 17 -31.72 3.04 26.47
N LEU A 18 -30.87 3.14 25.45
CA LEU A 18 -30.60 2.06 24.49
C LEU A 18 -29.64 0.99 25.04
N ASN A 19 -29.21 1.14 26.29
CA ASN A 19 -28.41 0.18 27.04
C ASN A 19 -27.07 -0.17 26.37
N CYS A 20 -26.45 0.80 25.70
CA CYS A 20 -25.25 0.58 24.90
C CYS A 20 -24.06 0.09 25.76
N VAL A 21 -23.93 0.60 26.99
CA VAL A 21 -22.85 0.25 27.94
C VAL A 21 -22.90 -1.19 28.43
N GLN A 22 -24.04 -1.89 28.34
CA GLN A 22 -24.08 -3.29 28.72
C GLN A 22 -23.29 -4.19 27.77
N CYS A 23 -23.19 -3.78 26.50
CA CYS A 23 -22.37 -4.46 25.51
C CYS A 23 -20.98 -3.83 25.42
N HIS A 24 -20.93 -2.51 25.25
CA HIS A 24 -19.71 -1.79 24.90
C HIS A 24 -19.01 -1.18 26.11
N ALA A 25 -17.70 -1.38 26.20
CA ALA A 25 -16.86 -0.65 27.16
C ALA A 25 -16.80 0.84 26.82
N ARG A 26 -17.09 1.73 27.79
CA ARG A 26 -16.94 3.19 27.68
C ARG A 26 -16.60 3.82 29.04
N GLY A 27 -15.51 4.57 29.12
CA GLY A 27 -15.05 5.19 30.36
C GLY A 27 -14.69 4.14 31.42
N ALA A 28 -15.32 4.23 32.59
CA ALA A 28 -15.17 3.27 33.67
C ALA A 28 -16.02 2.00 33.48
N ASP A 29 -17.02 2.03 32.60
CA ASP A 29 -17.88 0.89 32.33
C ASP A 29 -17.15 -0.11 31.43
N PRO A 30 -16.92 -1.34 31.91
CA PRO A 30 -16.16 -2.33 31.14
C PRO A 30 -17.01 -3.08 30.11
N GLY A 31 -18.34 -2.88 30.13
CA GLY A 31 -19.31 -3.56 29.27
C GLY A 31 -19.24 -5.08 29.35
N LEU A 32 -19.67 -5.75 28.28
CA LEU A 32 -19.74 -7.22 28.24
C LEU A 32 -18.36 -7.87 28.38
N ALA A 33 -17.29 -7.16 28.00
CA ALA A 33 -15.92 -7.67 28.09
C ALA A 33 -15.52 -8.10 29.51
N ALA A 34 -16.15 -7.54 30.56
CA ALA A 34 -15.87 -7.90 31.95
C ALA A 34 -16.38 -9.30 32.34
N SER A 35 -17.49 -9.75 31.75
CA SER A 35 -18.16 -11.01 32.13
C SER A 35 -17.71 -12.19 31.27
N LEU A 36 -17.19 -11.96 30.07
CA LEU A 36 -16.75 -13.01 29.16
C LEU A 36 -15.62 -13.90 29.70
N PRO A 37 -14.62 -13.43 30.48
CA PRO A 37 -13.60 -14.31 31.05
C PRO A 37 -14.16 -15.38 31.99
N GLU A 38 -15.20 -15.05 32.76
CA GLU A 38 -15.87 -16.03 33.64
C GLU A 38 -16.67 -17.05 32.83
N LEU A 39 -17.24 -16.65 31.69
CA LEU A 39 -17.87 -17.57 30.74
C LEU A 39 -16.84 -18.55 30.18
N VAL A 40 -15.66 -18.07 29.75
CA VAL A 40 -14.58 -18.91 29.22
C VAL A 40 -14.05 -19.89 30.28
N LYS A 41 -13.97 -19.48 31.56
CA LYS A 41 -13.59 -20.41 32.64
C LYS A 41 -14.55 -21.59 32.78
N ARG A 42 -15.84 -21.37 32.53
CA ARG A 42 -16.88 -22.43 32.57
C ARG A 42 -16.94 -23.23 31.27
N HIS A 43 -16.52 -22.62 30.17
CA HIS A 43 -16.60 -23.14 28.81
C HIS A 43 -15.27 -22.92 28.09
N GLY A 44 -14.25 -23.72 28.43
CA GLY A 44 -12.88 -23.56 27.93
C GLY A 44 -12.77 -23.60 26.40
N GLU A 45 -13.70 -24.30 25.74
CA GLU A 45 -13.82 -24.34 24.27
C GLU A 45 -14.05 -22.96 23.64
N LEU A 46 -14.54 -21.98 24.40
CA LEU A 46 -14.81 -20.61 23.95
C LEU A 46 -13.59 -19.69 24.03
N GLU A 47 -12.46 -20.13 24.59
CA GLU A 47 -11.28 -19.28 24.80
C GLU A 47 -10.80 -18.62 23.49
N SER A 48 -10.68 -19.43 22.42
CA SER A 48 -10.25 -18.93 21.10
C SER A 48 -11.26 -17.97 20.45
N TRP A 49 -12.54 -18.03 20.85
CA TRP A 49 -13.63 -17.22 20.35
C TRP A 49 -13.87 -15.93 21.14
N LEU A 50 -13.26 -15.79 22.31
CA LEU A 50 -13.40 -14.63 23.19
C LEU A 50 -13.27 -13.29 22.45
N PRO A 51 -12.26 -13.08 21.57
CA PRO A 51 -12.13 -11.83 20.82
C PRO A 51 -13.29 -11.56 19.86
N ALA A 52 -13.89 -12.61 19.27
CA ALA A 52 -15.02 -12.48 18.36
C ALA A 52 -16.34 -12.19 19.09
N MET A 53 -16.46 -12.60 20.34
CA MET A 53 -17.63 -12.32 21.19
C MET A 53 -17.54 -10.99 21.93
N THR A 54 -16.36 -10.37 22.00
CA THR A 54 -16.14 -9.12 22.73
C THR A 54 -16.57 -7.92 21.87
N PRO A 55 -17.59 -7.14 22.26
CA PRO A 55 -17.97 -5.93 21.54
C PRO A 55 -16.83 -4.90 21.54
N PRO A 56 -16.64 -4.13 20.46
CA PRO A 56 -15.59 -3.13 20.40
C PRO A 56 -15.82 -2.04 21.47
N SER A 57 -14.75 -1.57 22.12
CA SER A 57 -14.83 -0.41 23.00
C SER A 57 -15.28 0.84 22.23
N LEU A 58 -16.12 1.64 22.88
CA LEU A 58 -16.56 2.95 22.39
C LEU A 58 -15.76 4.11 23.01
N ASN A 59 -14.62 3.81 23.66
CA ASN A 59 -13.69 4.85 24.10
C ASN A 59 -13.15 5.61 22.90
N SER A 60 -13.16 6.95 22.98
CA SER A 60 -12.68 7.86 21.93
C SER A 60 -13.35 7.67 20.56
N VAL A 61 -14.52 7.02 20.47
CA VAL A 61 -15.15 6.68 19.19
C VAL A 61 -15.53 7.93 18.39
N GLY A 62 -15.94 9.01 19.07
CA GLY A 62 -16.25 10.28 18.43
C GLY A 62 -15.04 11.05 17.92
N ASP A 63 -13.83 10.77 18.44
CA ASP A 63 -12.57 11.29 17.91
C ASP A 63 -12.00 10.41 16.80
N LYS A 64 -12.18 9.10 16.95
CA LYS A 64 -11.72 8.07 16.02
C LYS A 64 -12.41 8.14 14.68
N LEU A 65 -13.74 8.12 14.69
CA LEU A 65 -14.54 8.04 13.49
C LEU A 65 -14.82 9.43 12.94
N ARG A 66 -14.88 9.54 11.61
CA ARG A 66 -15.58 10.64 10.96
C ARG A 66 -17.08 10.51 11.22
N ASP A 67 -17.77 11.63 11.21
CA ASP A 67 -19.18 11.74 11.61
C ASP A 67 -20.07 10.84 10.74
N GLU A 68 -19.84 10.81 9.43
CA GLU A 68 -20.57 9.94 8.50
C GLU A 68 -20.31 8.45 8.78
N ALA A 69 -19.09 8.11 9.19
CA ALA A 69 -18.73 6.73 9.53
C ALA A 69 -19.30 6.30 10.88
N LEU A 70 -19.45 7.23 11.82
CA LEU A 70 -20.12 6.99 13.10
C LEU A 70 -21.63 6.77 12.88
N ILE A 71 -22.27 7.60 12.06
CA ILE A 71 -23.66 7.43 11.60
C ILE A 71 -23.86 6.04 10.96
N ALA A 72 -23.02 5.69 9.99
CA ALA A 72 -23.08 4.41 9.29
C ALA A 72 -22.88 3.21 10.24
N ALA A 73 -22.05 3.37 11.28
CA ALA A 73 -21.84 2.34 12.29
C ALA A 73 -23.09 2.11 13.15
N VAL A 74 -23.74 3.18 13.63
CA VAL A 74 -25.00 3.11 14.41
C VAL A 74 -26.12 2.47 13.57
N ARG A 75 -26.20 2.83 12.27
CA ARG A 75 -27.17 2.25 11.32
C ARG A 75 -26.83 0.83 10.84
N ARG A 76 -25.62 0.33 11.15
CA ARG A 76 -25.11 -0.99 10.72
C ARG A 76 -24.99 -1.16 9.20
N GLU A 77 -24.62 -0.11 8.49
CA GLU A 77 -24.58 -0.10 7.01
C GLU A 77 -23.40 -0.89 6.43
N LYS A 78 -22.27 -0.96 7.14
CA LYS A 78 -21.05 -1.64 6.66
C LYS A 78 -20.42 -2.53 7.72
N ASN A 79 -19.95 -3.71 7.32
CA ASN A 79 -19.21 -4.62 8.20
C ASN A 79 -17.70 -4.59 7.88
N HIS A 80 -16.93 -3.94 8.76
CA HIS A 80 -15.46 -3.88 8.66
C HIS A 80 -14.74 -4.93 9.50
N ARG A 81 -15.49 -5.75 10.25
CA ARG A 81 -15.00 -6.76 11.18
C ARG A 81 -15.82 -8.04 11.00
N PRO A 82 -15.70 -8.73 9.84
CA PRO A 82 -16.52 -9.91 9.53
C PRO A 82 -16.29 -11.08 10.50
N TYR A 83 -15.18 -11.07 11.24
CA TYR A 83 -14.82 -12.05 12.25
C TYR A 83 -15.52 -11.87 13.61
N LEU A 84 -16.23 -10.76 13.85
CA LEU A 84 -16.99 -10.58 15.09
C LEU A 84 -18.32 -11.35 15.05
N LEU A 85 -18.55 -12.17 16.06
CA LEU A 85 -19.80 -12.89 16.31
C LEU A 85 -20.82 -12.03 17.06
N ALA A 86 -20.36 -11.17 17.97
CA ALA A 86 -21.24 -10.22 18.66
C ALA A 86 -21.85 -9.21 17.67
N ARG A 87 -23.17 -9.02 17.72
CA ARG A 87 -23.91 -8.11 16.83
C ARG A 87 -24.64 -7.05 17.63
N MET A 88 -24.45 -5.79 17.23
CA MET A 88 -25.20 -4.67 17.80
C MET A 88 -26.69 -4.78 17.42
N PRO A 89 -27.63 -4.56 18.34
CA PRO A 89 -29.06 -4.49 18.04
C PRO A 89 -29.38 -3.45 16.96
N ARG A 90 -30.54 -3.58 16.29
CA ARG A 90 -31.09 -2.49 15.48
C ARG A 90 -31.92 -1.60 16.39
N PHE A 91 -31.61 -0.31 16.41
CA PHE A 91 -32.37 0.67 17.18
C PHE A 91 -33.28 1.46 16.22
N PRO A 92 -34.57 1.64 16.53
CA PRO A 92 -35.51 2.41 15.71
C PRO A 92 -35.33 3.91 15.94
N LEU A 93 -34.14 4.43 15.63
CA LEU A 93 -33.80 5.84 15.79
C LEU A 93 -34.33 6.68 14.63
N ASN A 94 -34.96 7.81 14.94
CA ASN A 94 -35.19 8.85 13.94
C ASN A 94 -33.91 9.71 13.74
N GLU A 95 -33.92 10.58 12.73
CA GLU A 95 -32.74 11.40 12.38
C GLU A 95 -32.30 12.32 13.52
N SER A 96 -33.24 12.88 14.30
CA SER A 96 -32.91 13.74 15.44
C SER A 96 -32.23 12.97 16.58
N GLN A 97 -32.75 11.79 16.92
CA GLN A 97 -32.16 10.91 17.93
C GLN A 97 -30.77 10.42 17.51
N LEU A 98 -30.60 10.09 16.23
CA LEU A 98 -29.31 9.68 15.69
C LEU A 98 -28.29 10.83 15.75
N ALA A 99 -28.70 12.05 15.37
CA ALA A 99 -27.85 13.23 15.47
C ALA A 99 -27.45 13.49 16.92
N GLN A 100 -28.39 13.48 17.86
CA GLN A 100 -28.10 13.64 19.29
C GLN A 100 -27.07 12.61 19.80
N LEU A 101 -27.22 11.33 19.43
CA LEU A 101 -26.28 10.29 19.82
C LEU A 101 -24.87 10.52 19.24
N VAL A 102 -24.79 10.94 17.97
CA VAL A 102 -23.54 11.28 17.30
C VAL A 102 -22.89 12.50 17.95
N ASP A 103 -23.67 13.55 18.21
CA ASP A 103 -23.22 14.78 18.87
C ASP A 103 -22.67 14.50 20.26
N TYR A 104 -23.30 13.60 21.01
CA TYR A 104 -22.76 13.15 22.30
C TYR A 104 -21.37 12.54 22.16
N PHE A 105 -21.17 11.60 21.23
CA PHE A 105 -19.86 10.99 21.03
C PHE A 105 -18.82 12.02 20.58
N VAL A 106 -19.17 12.88 19.63
CA VAL A 106 -18.26 13.92 19.13
C VAL A 106 -17.91 14.90 20.24
N ALA A 107 -18.90 15.46 20.95
CA ALA A 107 -18.66 16.46 21.99
C ALA A 107 -17.77 15.93 23.13
N GLU A 108 -17.93 14.67 23.54
CA GLU A 108 -17.13 14.09 24.63
C GLU A 108 -15.74 13.62 24.20
N ASP A 109 -15.62 13.10 22.97
CA ASP A 109 -14.40 12.40 22.56
C ASP A 109 -13.47 13.29 21.72
N ARG A 110 -14.02 14.17 20.87
CA ARG A 110 -13.33 14.86 19.78
C ARG A 110 -12.22 15.77 20.28
N ILE A 111 -10.99 15.48 19.86
CA ILE A 111 -9.85 16.38 20.05
C ILE A 111 -9.84 17.35 18.85
N PRO A 112 -9.89 18.67 19.07
CA PRO A 112 -9.79 19.67 18.01
C PRO A 112 -8.49 19.53 17.23
N ASP A 113 -8.55 19.69 15.91
CA ASP A 113 -7.37 19.58 15.04
C ASP A 113 -6.34 20.70 15.29
N THR A 114 -6.75 21.78 15.95
CA THR A 114 -5.95 22.98 16.29
C THR A 114 -5.62 23.10 17.78
N GLY A 115 -5.92 22.09 18.61
CA GLY A 115 -5.70 22.18 20.05
C GLY A 115 -4.22 22.18 20.42
N ASP A 116 -3.86 22.87 21.51
CA ASP A 116 -2.55 22.85 22.17
C ASP A 116 -2.13 21.42 22.52
N LEU A 117 -1.56 20.74 21.55
CA LEU A 117 -0.94 19.45 21.75
C LEU A 117 0.34 19.67 22.55
N PRO A 118 0.64 18.80 23.53
CA PRO A 118 1.96 18.78 24.16
C PRO A 118 3.04 18.79 23.06
N PRO A 119 4.17 19.50 23.20
CA PRO A 119 5.18 19.66 22.14
C PRO A 119 5.74 18.33 21.58
N ASN A 120 5.49 17.23 22.27
CA ASN A 120 5.83 15.85 21.92
C ASN A 120 4.73 15.09 21.14
N VAL A 121 3.56 15.68 20.88
CA VAL A 121 2.53 15.13 19.98
C VAL A 121 2.52 15.96 18.71
N VAL A 122 3.50 15.67 17.88
CA VAL A 122 3.63 16.26 16.56
C VAL A 122 2.53 15.69 15.65
N VAL A 123 1.39 16.37 15.56
CA VAL A 123 0.45 16.16 14.45
C VAL A 123 1.05 16.86 13.24
N GLN A 124 2.03 16.22 12.61
CA GLN A 124 2.62 16.68 11.37
C GLN A 124 1.67 16.32 10.23
N SER A 125 0.72 17.21 9.99
CA SER A 125 -0.33 17.05 9.00
C SER A 125 0.18 17.07 7.54
N ASN A 126 1.43 17.47 7.24
CA ASN A 126 1.83 17.79 5.86
C ASN A 126 3.14 17.18 5.33
N HIS A 127 3.85 16.28 6.02
CA HIS A 127 5.16 15.79 5.52
C HIS A 127 5.07 14.95 4.22
N ALA A 128 3.94 14.31 3.93
CA ALA A 128 3.75 13.61 2.66
C ALA A 128 3.49 14.55 1.47
N ALA A 129 3.04 15.79 1.71
CA ALA A 129 2.74 16.75 0.64
C ALA A 129 4.00 17.31 -0.04
N GLU A 130 5.17 17.14 0.61
CA GLU A 130 6.48 17.60 0.11
C GLU A 130 7.24 16.51 -0.67
N LEU A 131 6.76 15.27 -0.66
CA LEU A 131 7.39 14.16 -1.37
C LEU A 131 6.76 13.92 -2.73
N ASP A 132 7.58 13.44 -3.67
CA ASP A 132 7.10 12.91 -4.93
C ASP A 132 6.07 11.79 -4.69
N ASP A 133 4.94 11.88 -5.38
CA ASP A 133 3.79 11.00 -5.22
C ASP A 133 4.11 9.54 -5.63
N ALA A 134 4.99 9.33 -6.61
CA ALA A 134 5.46 8.00 -6.98
C ALA A 134 6.38 7.41 -5.91
N VAL A 135 7.32 8.20 -5.38
CA VAL A 135 8.21 7.78 -4.26
C VAL A 135 7.38 7.38 -3.05
N THR A 136 6.38 8.20 -2.70
CA THR A 136 5.53 7.97 -1.54
C THR A 136 4.67 6.72 -1.70
N ARG A 137 4.13 6.47 -2.89
CA ARG A 137 3.40 5.23 -3.19
C ARG A 137 4.27 3.99 -3.07
N VAL A 138 5.47 3.99 -3.65
CA VAL A 138 6.38 2.84 -3.59
C VAL A 138 6.79 2.53 -2.15
N ALA A 139 7.19 3.56 -1.41
CA ALA A 139 7.58 3.41 -0.01
C ALA A 139 6.39 2.95 0.85
N GLY A 140 5.25 3.64 0.76
CA GLY A 140 4.03 3.30 1.48
C GLY A 140 3.56 1.87 1.21
N ALA A 141 3.61 1.42 -0.05
CA ALA A 141 3.21 0.08 -0.45
C ALA A 141 4.07 -1.00 0.20
N ARG A 142 5.37 -0.77 0.38
CA ARG A 142 6.25 -1.66 1.14
C ARG A 142 6.00 -1.56 2.64
N LEU A 143 5.80 -0.36 3.18
CA LEU A 143 5.66 -0.13 4.61
C LEU A 143 4.45 -0.86 5.22
N VAL A 144 3.40 -1.14 4.44
CA VAL A 144 2.23 -1.91 4.90
C VAL A 144 2.42 -3.43 4.92
N THR A 145 3.48 -3.95 4.28
CA THR A 145 3.78 -5.39 4.22
C THR A 145 4.59 -5.84 5.44
N PRO A 146 4.81 -7.17 5.62
CA PRO A 146 5.74 -7.68 6.64
C PRO A 146 7.19 -7.18 6.48
N ASP A 147 7.58 -6.67 5.30
CA ASP A 147 8.91 -6.08 5.06
C ASP A 147 9.03 -4.63 5.60
N GLY A 148 7.95 -4.11 6.18
CA GLY A 148 7.85 -2.80 6.82
C GLY A 148 7.23 -2.91 8.22
N PHE A 149 6.10 -2.24 8.43
CA PHE A 149 5.39 -2.24 9.73
C PHE A 149 4.48 -3.46 9.93
N GLY A 150 4.32 -4.34 8.94
CA GLY A 150 3.56 -5.59 9.10
C GLY A 150 2.05 -5.40 9.23
N CYS A 151 1.48 -4.31 8.71
CA CYS A 151 0.05 -4.02 8.85
C CYS A 151 -0.83 -5.16 8.30
N THR A 152 -0.42 -5.74 7.17
CA THR A 152 -1.09 -6.87 6.50
C THR A 152 -1.00 -8.21 7.25
N SER A 153 -0.18 -8.33 8.29
CA SER A 153 -0.14 -9.54 9.12
C SER A 153 -1.41 -9.71 9.96
N CYS A 154 -2.10 -8.60 10.25
CA CYS A 154 -3.29 -8.57 11.12
C CYS A 154 -4.51 -7.98 10.41
N HIS A 155 -4.30 -7.05 9.47
CA HIS A 155 -5.35 -6.33 8.78
C HIS A 155 -5.46 -6.74 7.31
N ARG A 156 -6.70 -6.82 6.83
CA ARG A 156 -6.95 -6.89 5.39
C ARG A 156 -6.67 -5.55 4.70
N VAL A 157 -6.00 -5.59 3.56
CA VAL A 157 -5.80 -4.43 2.67
C VAL A 157 -6.01 -4.86 1.22
N GLY A 158 -6.93 -4.21 0.51
CA GLY A 158 -7.38 -4.68 -0.80
C GLY A 158 -7.87 -6.13 -0.71
N LYS A 159 -7.28 -6.99 -1.55
CA LYS A 159 -7.52 -8.45 -1.56
C LYS A 159 -6.55 -9.24 -0.67
N VAL A 160 -5.55 -8.61 -0.08
CA VAL A 160 -4.57 -9.28 0.78
C VAL A 160 -5.21 -9.53 2.14
N GLU A 161 -5.53 -10.80 2.39
CA GLU A 161 -6.03 -11.28 3.67
C GLU A 161 -4.87 -11.61 4.62
N PRO A 162 -5.00 -11.30 5.92
CA PRO A 162 -3.99 -11.67 6.89
C PRO A 162 -3.91 -13.20 7.04
N PRO A 163 -2.70 -13.76 7.27
CA PRO A 163 -2.49 -15.21 7.38
C PRO A 163 -3.35 -15.84 8.49
N PRO A 164 -3.65 -17.15 8.46
CA PRO A 164 -4.33 -17.82 9.56
C PRO A 164 -3.64 -17.55 10.90
N GLY A 165 -4.43 -17.26 11.94
CA GLY A 165 -3.91 -16.88 13.25
C GLY A 165 -5.02 -16.63 14.27
N PRO A 166 -4.65 -16.31 15.52
CA PRO A 166 -5.61 -16.06 16.60
C PRO A 166 -6.59 -14.94 16.25
N LEU A 167 -7.85 -15.08 16.67
CA LEU A 167 -8.87 -14.04 16.45
C LEU A 167 -8.52 -12.70 17.14
N ALA A 168 -7.74 -12.74 18.22
CA ALA A 168 -7.26 -11.54 18.93
C ALA A 168 -6.37 -10.66 18.03
N ALA A 169 -5.59 -11.27 17.14
CA ALA A 169 -4.72 -10.57 16.20
C ALA A 169 -5.48 -10.01 14.98
N ARG A 170 -6.78 -10.26 14.83
CA ARG A 170 -7.55 -9.79 13.66
C ARG A 170 -7.91 -8.31 13.79
N GLY A 171 -7.38 -7.52 12.87
CA GLY A 171 -7.70 -6.10 12.70
C GLY A 171 -8.83 -5.86 11.69
N PRO A 172 -9.55 -4.73 11.78
CA PRO A 172 -10.48 -4.32 10.74
C PRO A 172 -9.74 -4.01 9.43
N THR A 173 -10.43 -4.11 8.29
CA THR A 173 -9.85 -3.73 6.99
C THR A 173 -9.26 -2.30 7.03
N LEU A 174 -8.08 -2.10 6.43
CA LEU A 174 -7.42 -0.79 6.33
C LEU A 174 -7.64 -0.10 4.97
N SER A 175 -8.22 -0.78 3.97
CA SER A 175 -8.60 -0.16 2.70
C SER A 175 -9.50 1.06 2.93
N MET A 176 -9.21 2.16 2.21
CA MET A 176 -9.92 3.44 2.31
C MET A 176 -10.10 3.91 3.76
N LEU A 177 -9.03 3.79 4.56
CA LEU A 177 -9.06 4.00 6.02
C LEU A 177 -9.67 5.36 6.40
N GLY A 178 -9.24 6.40 5.71
CA GLY A 178 -9.61 7.80 5.90
C GLY A 178 -11.03 8.12 5.48
N GLN A 179 -11.78 7.24 4.81
CA GLN A 179 -13.24 7.41 4.72
C GLN A 179 -13.93 7.26 6.09
N ARG A 180 -13.26 6.60 7.04
CA ARG A 180 -13.84 6.22 8.33
C ARG A 180 -13.09 6.77 9.52
N ILE A 181 -11.77 6.74 9.47
CA ILE A 181 -10.89 7.12 10.58
C ILE A 181 -10.39 8.54 10.35
N ARG A 182 -10.35 9.35 11.41
CA ARG A 182 -9.72 10.68 11.37
C ARG A 182 -8.20 10.56 11.38
N ARG A 183 -7.53 11.35 10.54
CA ARG A 183 -6.05 11.35 10.43
C ARG A 183 -5.37 11.64 11.79
N PRO A 184 -5.76 12.67 12.55
CA PRO A 184 -5.13 12.94 13.84
C PRO A 184 -5.27 11.79 14.85
N TRP A 185 -6.42 11.08 14.84
CA TRP A 185 -6.58 9.89 15.67
C TRP A 185 -5.68 8.74 15.21
N TYR A 186 -5.55 8.52 13.90
CA TYR A 186 -4.64 7.51 13.34
C TYR A 186 -3.19 7.77 13.77
N ASP A 187 -2.71 9.01 13.67
CA ASP A 187 -1.33 9.38 14.02
C ASP A 187 -1.03 9.08 15.49
N ARG A 188 -2.00 9.30 16.40
CA ARG A 188 -1.89 8.93 17.82
C ARG A 188 -1.99 7.43 18.03
N TRP A 189 -2.97 6.79 17.38
CA TRP A 189 -3.26 5.37 17.55
C TRP A 189 -2.08 4.49 17.16
N VAL A 190 -1.52 4.68 15.96
CA VAL A 190 -0.46 3.81 15.43
C VAL A 190 0.79 3.82 16.30
N ARG A 191 1.09 4.94 16.97
CA ARG A 191 2.25 5.05 17.84
C ARG A 191 2.09 4.40 19.21
N ASN A 192 0.86 4.35 19.74
CA ASN A 192 0.60 3.71 21.03
C ASN A 192 -0.88 3.28 21.18
N PRO A 193 -1.29 2.16 20.55
CA PRO A 193 -2.68 1.68 20.62
C PRO A 193 -3.14 1.37 22.05
N ALA A 194 -2.22 0.85 22.89
CA ALA A 194 -2.48 0.43 24.26
C ALA A 194 -2.88 1.61 25.19
N ARG A 195 -2.46 2.85 24.85
CA ARG A 195 -2.87 4.07 25.57
C ARG A 195 -4.35 4.40 25.36
N ILE A 196 -4.94 3.99 24.24
CA ILE A 196 -6.33 4.29 23.89
C ILE A 196 -7.24 3.11 24.25
N VAL A 197 -6.82 1.89 23.94
CA VAL A 197 -7.52 0.66 24.36
C VAL A 197 -6.55 -0.21 25.16
N PRO A 198 -6.75 -0.39 26.47
CA PRO A 198 -5.89 -1.23 27.30
C PRO A 198 -5.78 -2.65 26.75
N ARG A 199 -4.56 -3.21 26.77
CA ARG A 199 -4.24 -4.56 26.25
C ARG A 199 -4.54 -4.74 24.75
N MET A 200 -4.40 -3.68 23.96
CA MET A 200 -4.53 -3.78 22.50
C MET A 200 -3.41 -4.63 21.90
N GLU A 201 -3.78 -5.63 21.09
CA GLU A 201 -2.86 -6.55 20.41
C GLU A 201 -2.04 -5.88 19.29
N MET A 202 -2.55 -4.78 18.73
CA MET A 202 -1.82 -4.04 17.70
C MET A 202 -0.52 -3.47 18.31
N PRO A 203 0.66 -3.77 17.72
CA PRO A 203 1.92 -3.28 18.22
C PRO A 203 2.05 -1.76 18.04
N SER A 204 2.88 -1.15 18.86
CA SER A 204 3.23 0.28 18.76
C SER A 204 4.29 0.48 17.68
N VAL A 205 4.00 1.32 16.69
CA VAL A 205 5.00 1.71 15.69
C VAL A 205 5.79 2.90 16.22
N GLN A 206 6.97 2.62 16.78
CA GLN A 206 7.83 3.62 17.42
C GLN A 206 9.16 3.83 16.71
N LEU A 207 9.58 2.88 15.86
CA LEU A 207 10.83 2.94 15.12
C LEU A 207 10.54 2.99 13.62
N PRO A 208 11.35 3.76 12.86
CA PRO A 208 11.28 3.75 11.41
C PRO A 208 11.75 2.41 10.84
N VAL A 209 11.26 2.07 9.65
CA VAL A 209 11.80 0.98 8.83
C VAL A 209 13.08 1.47 8.15
N HIS A 210 14.19 0.79 8.41
CA HIS A 210 15.48 1.18 7.85
C HIS A 210 15.54 1.11 6.31
N GLY A 211 16.24 2.08 5.72
CA GLY A 211 16.43 2.23 4.29
C GLY A 211 15.16 2.63 3.53
N VAL A 212 14.22 3.32 4.19
CA VAL A 212 12.99 3.82 3.57
C VAL A 212 12.78 5.27 4.01
N LEU A 213 12.59 6.19 3.06
CA LEU A 213 12.26 7.60 3.34
C LEU A 213 13.16 8.22 4.42
N ASN A 214 14.48 8.06 4.26
CA ASN A 214 15.51 8.58 5.17
C ASN A 214 15.37 8.17 6.64
N ASP A 215 14.76 7.00 6.88
CA ASP A 215 14.49 6.49 8.23
C ASP A 215 13.66 7.48 9.08
N ASP A 216 12.85 8.33 8.42
CA ASP A 216 11.98 9.28 9.12
C ASP A 216 10.59 8.67 9.36
N LEU A 217 10.32 8.31 10.61
CA LEU A 217 9.07 7.66 10.99
C LEU A 217 7.80 8.49 10.67
N PRO A 218 7.72 9.80 10.99
CA PRO A 218 6.58 10.64 10.57
C PRO A 218 6.29 10.55 9.06
N THR A 219 7.32 10.66 8.23
CA THR A 219 7.21 10.59 6.76
C THR A 219 6.78 9.20 6.31
N GLN A 220 7.31 8.14 6.91
CA GLN A 220 6.87 6.77 6.64
C GLN A 220 5.40 6.52 6.98
N LEU A 221 4.93 6.99 8.15
CA LEU A 221 3.52 6.87 8.54
C LEU A 221 2.60 7.71 7.64
N ALA A 222 3.07 8.87 7.17
CA ALA A 222 2.34 9.68 6.20
C ALA A 222 2.21 8.95 4.84
N ALA A 223 3.27 8.28 4.38
CA ALA A 223 3.25 7.45 3.19
C ALA A 223 2.27 6.26 3.31
N VAL A 224 2.27 5.58 4.47
CA VAL A 224 1.29 4.52 4.79
C VAL A 224 -0.13 5.06 4.74
N TRP A 225 -0.39 6.21 5.36
CA TRP A 225 -1.71 6.84 5.31
C TRP A 225 -2.15 7.14 3.88
N GLN A 226 -1.27 7.67 3.04
CA GLN A 226 -1.58 7.99 1.64
C GLN A 226 -1.97 6.74 0.85
N VAL A 227 -1.16 5.68 0.87
CA VAL A 227 -1.47 4.47 0.09
C VAL A 227 -2.72 3.75 0.58
N LEU A 228 -2.97 3.71 1.90
CA LEU A 228 -4.19 3.09 2.45
C LEU A 228 -5.48 3.86 2.06
N ASN A 229 -5.34 5.10 1.61
CA ASN A 229 -6.44 5.95 1.15
C ASN A 229 -6.52 6.07 -0.37
N GLN A 230 -5.63 5.42 -1.11
CA GLN A 230 -5.70 5.38 -2.56
C GLN A 230 -6.80 4.40 -3.02
N PRO A 231 -7.74 4.82 -3.88
CA PRO A 231 -8.74 3.94 -4.45
C PRO A 231 -8.12 2.73 -5.17
N GLY A 232 -8.60 1.53 -4.86
CA GLY A 232 -8.12 0.30 -5.50
C GLY A 232 -6.71 -0.13 -5.09
N PHE A 233 -6.10 0.49 -4.08
CA PHE A 233 -4.78 0.08 -3.61
C PHE A 233 -4.75 -1.38 -3.13
N GLU A 234 -3.82 -2.13 -3.69
CA GLU A 234 -3.46 -3.48 -3.28
C GLU A 234 -1.98 -3.48 -2.89
N PRO A 235 -1.61 -3.86 -1.66
CA PRO A 235 -0.21 -3.97 -1.31
C PRO A 235 0.41 -5.17 -2.04
N PRO A 236 1.75 -5.20 -2.18
CA PRO A 236 2.45 -6.39 -2.65
C PRO A 236 2.00 -7.64 -1.90
N ALA A 237 1.80 -8.73 -2.63
CA ALA A 237 1.43 -10.00 -2.01
C ALA A 237 2.51 -10.42 -0.99
N PRO A 238 2.13 -10.99 0.16
CA PRO A 238 3.09 -11.40 1.19
C PRO A 238 3.89 -12.65 0.74
N ASN A 239 4.96 -12.99 1.45
CA ASN A 239 5.72 -14.24 1.29
C ASN A 239 6.32 -14.46 -0.11
N ALA A 240 7.02 -13.45 -0.65
CA ALA A 240 7.82 -13.66 -1.85
C ALA A 240 8.98 -14.62 -1.51
N LEU A 241 9.26 -15.58 -2.39
CA LEU A 241 10.34 -16.54 -2.19
C LEU A 241 11.69 -15.86 -2.30
N ARG A 242 11.79 -14.94 -3.27
CA ARG A 242 12.94 -14.05 -3.47
C ARG A 242 12.41 -12.69 -3.90
N VAL A 243 13.11 -11.64 -3.52
CA VAL A 243 12.84 -10.27 -3.98
C VAL A 243 14.08 -9.79 -4.72
N ALA A 244 13.95 -9.53 -6.01
CA ALA A 244 14.96 -8.88 -6.83
C ALA A 244 14.85 -7.39 -6.59
N ARG A 245 15.83 -6.80 -5.89
CA ARG A 245 15.84 -5.37 -5.58
C ARG A 245 17.24 -4.78 -5.58
N ARG A 246 17.30 -3.49 -5.84
CA ARG A 246 18.45 -2.64 -5.54
C ARG A 246 18.18 -1.76 -4.34
N SER A 247 19.24 -1.27 -3.72
CA SER A 247 19.21 -0.50 -2.49
C SER A 247 18.67 0.92 -2.69
N GLY A 248 18.86 1.53 -3.86
CA GLY A 248 18.61 2.96 -4.05
C GLY A 248 19.70 3.84 -3.47
N VAL A 249 20.84 3.28 -3.06
CA VAL A 249 21.95 4.00 -2.40
C VAL A 249 23.13 4.06 -3.36
N ARG A 250 23.45 5.27 -3.87
CA ARG A 250 24.48 5.50 -4.89
C ARG A 250 25.85 4.99 -4.44
N GLU A 251 26.19 5.21 -3.18
CA GLU A 251 27.49 4.88 -2.57
C GLU A 251 27.75 3.37 -2.50
N ARG A 252 26.71 2.53 -2.61
CA ARG A 252 26.87 1.08 -2.62
C ARG A 252 27.42 0.55 -3.95
N GLY A 253 27.38 1.35 -5.01
CA GLY A 253 27.93 0.97 -6.32
C GLY A 253 27.33 -0.34 -6.87
N GLU A 254 26.05 -0.60 -6.61
CA GLU A 254 25.42 -1.85 -7.05
C GLU A 254 25.28 -1.85 -8.59
N PRO A 255 25.65 -2.94 -9.29
CA PRO A 255 25.42 -3.05 -10.73
C PRO A 255 23.92 -3.20 -11.04
N ALA A 256 23.48 -3.01 -12.28
CA ALA A 256 22.09 -3.32 -12.65
C ALA A 256 21.73 -4.80 -12.37
N LEU A 257 20.46 -5.10 -12.13
CA LEU A 257 19.91 -6.46 -12.21
C LEU A 257 19.52 -6.72 -13.66
N LEU A 258 19.73 -7.94 -14.15
CA LEU A 258 19.10 -8.44 -15.36
C LEU A 258 18.35 -9.73 -15.02
N LEU A 259 17.05 -9.76 -15.33
CA LEU A 259 16.19 -10.92 -15.14
C LEU A 259 15.60 -11.31 -16.49
N THR A 260 15.94 -12.52 -16.95
CA THR A 260 15.50 -13.08 -18.24
C THR A 260 14.60 -14.29 -18.10
N ASP A 261 14.16 -14.60 -16.88
CA ASP A 261 13.23 -15.68 -16.59
C ASP A 261 11.78 -15.17 -16.65
N VAL A 262 10.83 -16.08 -16.81
CA VAL A 262 9.41 -15.81 -17.00
C VAL A 262 8.88 -14.79 -16.00
N LEU A 263 8.33 -13.69 -16.52
CA LEU A 263 7.78 -12.58 -15.75
C LEU A 263 6.29 -12.39 -16.04
N ARG A 264 5.49 -12.10 -15.02
CA ARG A 264 4.09 -11.71 -15.15
C ARG A 264 3.91 -10.23 -14.88
N VAL A 265 3.21 -9.56 -15.79
CA VAL A 265 2.79 -8.16 -15.69
C VAL A 265 1.27 -8.15 -15.76
N GLY A 266 0.61 -7.96 -14.60
CA GLY A 266 -0.82 -8.20 -14.48
C GLY A 266 -1.17 -9.64 -14.88
N GLU A 267 -2.07 -9.79 -15.84
CA GLU A 267 -2.47 -11.11 -16.37
C GLU A 267 -1.58 -11.59 -17.52
N THR A 268 -0.69 -10.73 -18.04
CA THR A 268 0.16 -11.06 -19.19
C THR A 268 1.43 -11.76 -18.74
N ARG A 269 1.79 -12.84 -19.43
CA ARG A 269 3.05 -13.57 -19.21
C ARG A 269 4.06 -13.19 -20.29
N GLN A 270 5.22 -12.70 -19.86
CA GLN A 270 6.38 -12.46 -20.70
C GLN A 270 7.27 -13.71 -20.66
N LEU A 271 7.46 -14.37 -21.81
CA LEU A 271 8.27 -15.59 -21.90
C LEU A 271 9.74 -15.29 -22.04
N LYS A 272 10.08 -14.20 -22.74
CA LYS A 272 11.45 -13.73 -22.95
C LYS A 272 11.62 -12.28 -22.49
N PRO A 273 11.48 -11.98 -21.19
CA PRO A 273 11.72 -10.64 -20.69
C PRO A 273 13.21 -10.32 -20.64
N ALA A 274 13.54 -9.05 -20.73
CA ALA A 274 14.75 -8.46 -20.18
C ALA A 274 14.31 -7.41 -19.16
N LEU A 275 14.14 -7.84 -17.91
CA LEU A 275 13.89 -6.94 -16.80
C LEU A 275 15.21 -6.39 -16.28
N ILE A 276 15.40 -5.10 -16.44
CA ILE A 276 16.57 -4.36 -16.00
C ILE A 276 16.22 -3.55 -14.75
N GLY A 277 16.83 -3.89 -13.61
CA GLY A 277 16.64 -3.18 -12.33
C GLY A 277 17.86 -2.33 -11.98
N LEU A 278 17.76 -1.02 -12.10
CA LEU A 278 18.86 -0.09 -11.89
C LEU A 278 19.13 0.19 -10.40
N PRO A 279 20.36 0.59 -10.03
CA PRO A 279 20.71 0.87 -8.63
C PRO A 279 19.93 2.03 -8.01
N ASN A 280 19.41 2.96 -8.83
CA ASN A 280 18.53 4.06 -8.41
C ASN A 280 17.05 3.65 -8.26
N ARG A 281 16.74 2.34 -8.25
CA ARG A 281 15.39 1.74 -8.08
C ARG A 281 14.42 1.91 -9.24
N HIS A 282 14.88 2.45 -10.38
CA HIS A 282 14.10 2.40 -11.62
C HIS A 282 14.25 1.03 -12.28
N ASN A 283 13.16 0.51 -12.81
CA ASN A 283 13.12 -0.81 -13.41
C ASN A 283 12.44 -0.72 -14.78
N VAL A 284 13.11 -1.22 -15.81
CA VAL A 284 12.62 -1.21 -17.19
C VAL A 284 12.43 -2.65 -17.64
N LEU A 285 11.27 -2.93 -18.22
CA LEU A 285 10.97 -4.22 -18.81
C LEU A 285 10.92 -4.11 -20.31
N ILE A 286 11.76 -4.91 -20.97
CA ILE A 286 11.73 -5.11 -22.41
C ILE A 286 11.24 -6.53 -22.68
N ASP A 287 10.21 -6.67 -23.49
CA ASP A 287 9.75 -7.94 -24.04
C ASP A 287 10.61 -8.22 -25.28
N LEU A 288 11.60 -9.11 -25.13
CA LEU A 288 12.48 -9.52 -26.23
C LEU A 288 11.80 -10.53 -27.16
N GLU A 289 10.66 -11.10 -26.80
CA GLU A 289 9.87 -11.94 -27.72
C GLU A 289 9.26 -11.04 -28.80
N ALA A 290 8.67 -9.90 -28.42
CA ALA A 290 8.10 -8.93 -29.35
C ALA A 290 9.04 -7.76 -29.73
N GLY A 291 10.19 -7.60 -29.08
CA GLY A 291 11.12 -6.48 -29.34
C GLY A 291 10.53 -5.11 -28.97
N ARG A 292 9.96 -4.99 -27.76
CA ARG A 292 9.34 -3.73 -27.29
C ARG A 292 9.52 -3.50 -25.79
N MET A 293 9.59 -2.23 -25.39
CA MET A 293 9.52 -1.84 -23.98
C MET A 293 8.08 -1.95 -23.47
N VAL A 294 7.84 -2.71 -22.40
CA VAL A 294 6.51 -3.03 -21.88
C VAL A 294 6.09 -2.06 -20.78
N ASP A 295 6.97 -1.83 -19.81
CA ASP A 295 6.65 -1.10 -18.60
C ASP A 295 7.90 -0.50 -17.96
N TRP A 296 7.69 0.57 -17.19
CA TRP A 296 8.69 1.23 -16.37
C TRP A 296 8.10 1.49 -15.00
N TRP A 297 8.76 1.00 -13.95
CA TRP A 297 8.33 1.19 -12.57
C TRP A 297 9.44 1.56 -11.61
N LEU A 298 9.06 2.18 -10.50
CA LEU A 298 9.92 2.49 -9.37
C LEU A 298 9.69 1.45 -8.25
N GLY A 299 10.76 1.01 -7.57
CA GLY A 299 10.68 0.14 -6.40
C GLY A 299 11.50 -1.15 -6.53
N ASP A 300 10.98 -2.26 -6.01
CA ASP A 300 11.62 -3.56 -6.22
C ASP A 300 11.48 -3.96 -7.71
N ALA A 301 12.49 -4.61 -8.26
CA ALA A 301 12.46 -5.04 -9.65
C ALA A 301 11.40 -6.12 -9.83
N ALA A 302 11.53 -7.24 -9.12
CA ALA A 302 10.56 -8.32 -9.20
C ALA A 302 10.47 -9.14 -7.92
N ARG A 303 9.38 -9.87 -7.76
CA ARG A 303 9.18 -10.84 -6.67
C ARG A 303 8.98 -12.23 -7.25
N GLN A 304 9.74 -13.21 -6.77
CA GLN A 304 9.60 -14.59 -7.20
C GLN A 304 8.47 -15.27 -6.43
N ARG A 305 7.64 -15.99 -7.17
CA ARG A 305 6.45 -16.69 -6.70
C ARG A 305 6.42 -18.12 -7.20
N THR A 306 5.55 -18.90 -6.58
CA THR A 306 5.19 -20.25 -7.02
C THR A 306 3.69 -20.35 -7.23
N GLU A 307 3.31 -20.98 -8.33
CA GLU A 307 1.96 -21.46 -8.58
C GLU A 307 2.05 -22.95 -8.93
N GLY A 308 1.53 -23.80 -8.04
CA GLY A 308 1.73 -25.24 -8.11
C GLY A 308 3.23 -25.59 -8.02
N LYS A 309 3.78 -26.15 -9.09
CA LYS A 309 5.21 -26.54 -9.20
C LYS A 309 6.04 -25.54 -10.03
N THR A 310 5.42 -24.49 -10.53
CA THR A 310 6.06 -23.53 -11.45
C THR A 310 6.48 -22.29 -10.69
N TRP A 311 7.69 -21.82 -10.95
CA TRP A 311 8.21 -20.56 -10.44
C TRP A 311 8.02 -19.49 -11.50
N PHE A 312 7.67 -18.28 -11.09
CA PHE A 312 7.61 -17.13 -11.97
C PHE A 312 7.97 -15.87 -11.19
N TRP A 313 8.35 -14.82 -11.92
CA TRP A 313 8.53 -13.49 -11.36
C TRP A 313 7.29 -12.65 -11.61
N GLU A 314 6.94 -11.77 -10.68
CA GLU A 314 5.95 -10.71 -10.88
C GLU A 314 6.60 -9.34 -10.67
N VAL A 315 6.01 -8.30 -11.25
CA VAL A 315 6.46 -6.91 -11.08
C VAL A 315 6.54 -6.52 -9.60
N GLY A 316 7.66 -5.90 -9.21
CA GLY A 316 7.98 -5.60 -7.81
C GLY A 316 7.61 -4.18 -7.32
N GLY A 317 7.16 -3.28 -8.18
CA GLY A 317 7.00 -1.86 -7.82
C GLY A 317 5.77 -1.18 -8.42
N THR A 318 5.80 0.16 -8.42
CA THR A 318 4.71 1.00 -8.93
C THR A 318 5.06 1.51 -10.32
N SER A 319 4.26 1.13 -11.31
CA SER A 319 4.41 1.63 -12.68
C SER A 319 4.29 3.15 -12.69
N ILE A 320 5.21 3.80 -13.40
CA ILE A 320 5.21 5.25 -13.67
C ILE A 320 4.78 5.54 -15.11
N GLY A 321 4.67 4.50 -15.94
CA GLY A 321 4.21 4.59 -17.31
C GLY A 321 4.18 3.19 -17.92
N ALA A 322 3.02 2.56 -17.92
CA ALA A 322 2.80 1.34 -18.69
C ALA A 322 2.80 1.72 -20.17
N LEU A 323 3.93 1.52 -20.84
CA LEU A 323 4.10 1.96 -22.22
C LEU A 323 3.29 1.10 -23.19
N GLN A 324 3.13 -0.21 -22.87
CA GLN A 324 2.43 -1.24 -23.66
C GLN A 324 2.19 -0.88 -25.14
N PRO A 325 3.25 -0.63 -25.92
CA PRO A 325 3.10 -0.17 -27.28
C PRO A 325 2.53 -1.32 -28.13
N ALA A 326 1.56 -0.97 -29.01
CA ALA A 326 0.98 -1.93 -29.94
C ALA A 326 1.99 -2.38 -31.02
N GLU A 327 3.04 -1.59 -31.24
CA GLU A 327 4.09 -1.82 -32.24
C GLU A 327 5.44 -2.17 -31.58
N HIS A 328 6.35 -2.71 -32.38
CA HIS A 328 7.75 -2.91 -32.02
C HIS A 328 8.44 -1.58 -31.69
N GLU A 329 9.49 -1.63 -30.86
CA GLU A 329 10.26 -0.43 -30.50
C GLU A 329 10.97 0.19 -31.71
N LEU A 330 11.41 -0.65 -32.64
CA LEU A 330 12.17 -0.24 -33.83
C LEU A 330 11.44 -0.62 -35.11
N SER A 331 11.51 0.27 -36.09
CA SER A 331 11.12 0.01 -37.48
C SER A 331 12.06 0.76 -38.42
N LEU A 332 12.31 0.22 -39.61
CA LEU A 332 13.16 0.88 -40.59
C LEU A 332 12.30 1.58 -41.65
N ARG A 333 12.88 2.59 -42.28
CA ARG A 333 12.31 3.23 -43.47
C ARG A 333 13.35 3.18 -44.57
N ASP A 334 12.96 2.69 -45.74
CA ASP A 334 13.84 2.74 -46.90
C ASP A 334 13.83 4.13 -47.55
N ALA A 335 14.64 4.30 -48.59
CA ALA A 335 14.77 5.57 -49.33
C ALA A 335 13.46 6.03 -49.99
N ALA A 336 12.49 5.12 -50.23
CA ALA A 336 11.18 5.44 -50.75
C ALA A 336 10.16 5.76 -49.64
N GLY A 337 10.58 5.74 -48.37
CA GLY A 337 9.74 5.98 -47.21
C GLY A 337 8.87 4.80 -46.79
N ARG A 338 9.04 3.62 -47.42
CA ARG A 338 8.31 2.40 -47.04
C ARG A 338 8.84 1.91 -45.70
N ARG A 339 7.92 1.56 -44.80
CA ARG A 339 8.24 1.05 -43.46
C ARG A 339 8.54 -0.45 -43.54
N TRP A 340 9.65 -0.86 -42.95
CA TRP A 340 10.02 -2.26 -42.78
C TRP A 340 9.83 -2.64 -41.32
N GLN A 341 9.14 -3.75 -41.10
CA GLN A 341 8.80 -4.22 -39.77
C GLN A 341 9.73 -5.37 -39.36
N PRO A 342 10.02 -5.50 -38.06
CA PRO A 342 10.63 -6.71 -37.52
C PRO A 342 9.83 -7.95 -37.89
N ILE A 343 10.53 -9.01 -38.26
CA ILE A 343 9.95 -10.33 -38.50
C ILE A 343 10.45 -11.33 -37.48
N GLN A 344 9.67 -12.38 -37.25
CA GLN A 344 10.08 -13.47 -36.39
C GLN A 344 11.13 -14.34 -37.11
N VAL A 345 12.27 -14.55 -36.47
CA VAL A 345 13.30 -15.49 -36.92
C VAL A 345 13.38 -16.61 -35.89
N GLY A 346 13.01 -17.82 -36.29
CA GLY A 346 12.83 -18.93 -35.35
C GLY A 346 11.59 -18.72 -34.47
N GLN A 347 11.75 -18.61 -33.15
CA GLN A 347 10.65 -18.46 -32.19
C GLN A 347 10.33 -17.02 -31.82
N PHE A 348 11.24 -16.06 -32.05
CA PHE A 348 11.13 -14.70 -31.50
C PHE A 348 11.52 -13.64 -32.53
N VAL A 349 11.14 -12.38 -32.27
CA VAL A 349 11.52 -11.22 -33.09
C VAL A 349 12.96 -10.78 -32.83
N THR A 350 13.49 -11.04 -31.62
CA THR A 350 14.87 -10.70 -31.27
C THR A 350 15.71 -11.94 -30.96
N GLU A 351 17.03 -11.81 -31.13
CA GLU A 351 18.04 -12.74 -30.61
C GLU A 351 18.97 -11.97 -29.68
N LEU A 352 18.99 -12.28 -28.37
CA LEU A 352 19.87 -11.62 -27.41
C LEU A 352 21.28 -12.21 -27.56
N ASP A 353 22.27 -11.38 -27.88
CA ASP A 353 23.64 -11.82 -28.16
C ASP A 353 24.52 -11.73 -26.91
N ASP A 354 24.55 -10.57 -26.25
CA ASP A 354 25.37 -10.34 -25.04
C ASP A 354 24.76 -9.27 -24.11
N TRP A 355 25.27 -9.24 -22.88
CA TRP A 355 25.10 -8.12 -21.97
C TRP A 355 26.32 -7.93 -21.08
N GLN A 356 26.55 -6.68 -20.66
CA GLN A 356 27.68 -6.27 -19.85
C GLN A 356 27.26 -5.19 -18.87
N HIS A 357 27.59 -5.38 -17.58
CA HIS A 357 27.41 -4.34 -16.57
C HIS A 357 28.33 -3.16 -16.86
N GLN A 358 27.81 -1.96 -16.66
CA GLN A 358 28.54 -0.72 -16.88
C GLN A 358 29.12 -0.19 -15.56
N PRO A 359 30.25 0.55 -15.58
CA PRO A 359 30.88 1.10 -14.38
C PRO A 359 30.00 2.07 -13.58
N ASP A 360 29.04 2.71 -14.25
CA ASP A 360 28.05 3.62 -13.63
C ASP A 360 26.89 2.87 -12.94
N GLY A 361 26.93 1.53 -12.91
CA GLY A 361 25.88 0.68 -12.38
C GLY A 361 24.77 0.38 -13.40
N GLY A 362 24.90 0.83 -14.64
CA GLY A 362 24.00 0.50 -15.74
C GLY A 362 24.26 -0.88 -16.35
N ILE A 363 23.61 -1.12 -17.49
CA ILE A 363 23.81 -2.31 -18.31
C ILE A 363 23.79 -1.94 -19.79
N ALA A 364 24.70 -2.53 -20.55
CA ALA A 364 24.64 -2.55 -22.00
C ALA A 364 24.27 -3.96 -22.45
N PHE A 365 23.43 -4.07 -23.47
CA PHE A 365 23.08 -5.36 -24.07
C PHE A 365 22.91 -5.22 -25.59
N SER A 366 23.21 -6.30 -26.28
CA SER A 366 23.15 -6.38 -27.73
C SER A 366 22.13 -7.43 -28.15
N HIS A 367 21.26 -7.10 -29.09
CA HIS A 367 20.35 -8.06 -29.69
C HIS A 367 20.23 -7.85 -31.20
N ARG A 368 19.93 -8.92 -31.93
CA ARG A 368 19.66 -8.86 -33.37
C ARG A 368 18.17 -8.80 -33.64
N MET A 369 17.81 -7.99 -34.64
CA MET A 369 16.46 -7.91 -35.19
C MET A 369 16.53 -7.99 -36.71
N THR A 370 15.68 -8.81 -37.31
CA THR A 370 15.57 -8.92 -38.76
C THR A 370 14.32 -8.22 -39.24
N PHE A 371 14.44 -7.40 -40.27
CA PHE A 371 13.38 -6.57 -40.82
C PHE A 371 13.07 -6.98 -42.25
N SER A 372 11.79 -6.86 -42.61
CA SER A 372 11.29 -7.14 -43.95
C SER A 372 10.28 -6.07 -44.37
N PRO A 373 10.18 -5.71 -45.67
CA PRO A 373 9.15 -4.79 -46.14
C PRO A 373 7.76 -5.45 -46.15
N GLU A 374 7.72 -6.79 -46.28
CA GLU A 374 6.51 -7.62 -46.30
C GLU A 374 6.82 -8.97 -45.62
N PRO A 375 5.87 -9.62 -44.93
CA PRO A 375 6.13 -10.84 -44.14
C PRO A 375 6.86 -11.96 -44.88
N ASP A 376 6.61 -12.12 -46.19
CA ASP A 376 7.15 -13.21 -47.02
C ASP A 376 8.22 -12.73 -48.03
N SER A 377 8.78 -11.52 -47.84
CA SER A 377 9.82 -11.01 -48.74
C SER A 377 11.14 -11.74 -48.55
N GLU A 378 11.82 -12.10 -49.64
CA GLU A 378 13.21 -12.56 -49.59
C GLU A 378 14.20 -11.45 -49.22
N SER A 379 13.77 -10.18 -49.34
CA SER A 379 14.58 -9.02 -48.99
C SER A 379 14.50 -8.74 -47.49
N THR A 380 15.51 -9.20 -46.75
CA THR A 380 15.62 -8.97 -45.30
C THR A 380 16.88 -8.19 -44.95
N VAL A 381 16.81 -7.42 -43.87
CA VAL A 381 17.96 -6.72 -43.28
C VAL A 381 18.04 -7.10 -41.81
N THR A 382 19.18 -7.62 -41.38
CA THR A 382 19.43 -7.91 -39.96
C THR A 382 20.30 -6.81 -39.36
N LEU A 383 19.82 -6.21 -38.27
CA LEU A 383 20.56 -5.20 -37.52
C LEU A 383 21.02 -5.77 -36.18
N LEU A 384 22.25 -5.42 -35.80
CA LEU A 384 22.72 -5.54 -34.43
C LEU A 384 22.36 -4.26 -33.67
N VAL A 385 21.41 -4.37 -32.74
CA VAL A 385 20.96 -3.28 -31.89
C VAL A 385 21.73 -3.35 -30.58
N ARG A 386 22.43 -2.26 -30.23
CA ARG A 386 23.12 -2.10 -28.94
C ARG A 386 22.40 -1.03 -28.13
N GLN A 387 21.92 -1.40 -26.95
CA GLN A 387 21.25 -0.50 -26.02
C GLN A 387 22.06 -0.41 -24.73
N THR A 388 22.16 0.79 -24.17
CA THR A 388 22.74 1.04 -22.85
C THR A 388 21.72 1.75 -21.99
N ILE A 389 21.47 1.22 -20.80
CA ILE A 389 20.54 1.79 -19.82
C ILE A 389 21.35 2.09 -18.56
N SER A 390 21.43 3.38 -18.23
CA SER A 390 22.21 3.91 -17.12
C SER A 390 21.33 4.56 -16.07
N PRO A 391 21.67 4.45 -14.77
CA PRO A 391 20.96 5.17 -13.72
C PRO A 391 21.29 6.66 -13.78
N ILE A 392 20.25 7.49 -13.76
CA ILE A 392 20.38 8.92 -13.52
C ILE A 392 20.05 9.17 -12.05
N TRP A 393 20.96 9.83 -11.33
CA TRP A 393 20.77 10.22 -9.95
C TRP A 393 20.43 11.71 -9.90
N SER A 394 19.36 12.08 -9.20
CA SER A 394 19.13 13.48 -8.87
C SER A 394 20.13 13.90 -7.80
N ASP A 395 21.00 14.87 -8.08
CA ASP A 395 21.88 15.45 -7.07
C ASP A 395 21.03 16.30 -6.11
N SER A 396 20.58 15.71 -5.00
CA SER A 396 19.90 16.45 -3.94
C SER A 396 20.71 16.38 -2.66
N ALA A 397 21.79 17.17 -2.61
CA ALA A 397 22.35 17.73 -1.39
C ALA A 397 23.19 18.97 -1.75
N GLY A 398 22.53 20.11 -1.94
CA GLY A 398 23.22 21.38 -2.13
C GLY A 398 22.30 22.51 -2.55
N ALA A 399 21.67 23.18 -1.58
CA ALA A 399 21.16 24.51 -1.83
C ALA A 399 22.34 25.47 -2.08
N SER A 400 22.46 26.00 -3.30
CA SER A 400 22.82 27.40 -3.50
C SER A 400 22.29 27.90 -4.85
N GLN A 401 21.76 29.11 -4.80
CA GLN A 401 21.31 29.91 -5.94
C GLN A 401 22.37 30.05 -7.05
N SER A 402 21.86 30.46 -8.21
CA SER A 402 22.52 31.10 -9.36
C SER A 402 23.38 30.21 -10.27
N GLN A 403 22.84 29.80 -11.42
CA GLN A 403 22.99 30.51 -12.70
C GLN A 403 22.35 29.64 -13.79
N LEU A 404 21.22 30.11 -14.30
CA LEU A 404 20.83 29.82 -15.67
C LEU A 404 21.78 30.64 -16.55
N ASP A 405 22.87 30.01 -17.00
CA ASP A 405 23.56 30.48 -18.19
C ASP A 405 23.29 29.47 -19.30
N SER A 406 22.64 30.02 -20.32
CA SER A 406 22.44 29.47 -21.65
C SER A 406 23.76 29.05 -22.29
N ASP A 407 23.76 27.87 -22.93
CA ASP A 407 24.11 27.70 -24.36
C ASP A 407 23.60 26.35 -24.87
#